data_AF-T1GEM0-F1
#
_entry.id   AF-T1GEM0-F1
#
_cell.length_a   1.000
_cell.length_b   1.000
_cell.length_c   1.000
_cell.angle_alpha   90.00
_cell.angle_beta   90.00
_cell.angle_gamma   90.00
#
_symmetry.space_group_name_H-M   'P 1'
#
loop_
_entity.id
_entity.type
_entity.pdbx_description
1 polymer ?
#
loop_
_entity_poly.entity_id
_entity_poly.type
_entity_poly.pdbx_seq_one_letter_code
_entity_poly.pdbx_strand_id
1 'polypeptide(L)'
;MGKLRSGNLDNPSDNMKCFHRCVLEKMGIMKEGKLLDEKVGEIFNKNQNKDNALHTYNECKTMKGTNDCDTAFKVIMCMDKGSM
;
A
#
# COMPACT_ATOMS: atom_id res chain seq x y z
N MET A 1 -15.85 -13.15 -4.50
CA MET A 1 -14.90 -12.03 -4.26
C MET A 1 -15.26 -11.17 -3.02
N GLY A 2 -15.46 -11.75 -1.82
CA GLY A 2 -16.06 -11.01 -0.69
C GLY A 2 -15.11 -10.40 0.36
N LYS A 3 -13.93 -10.99 0.62
CA LYS A 3 -13.09 -10.62 1.78
C LYS A 3 -12.17 -9.42 1.56
N LEU A 4 -11.88 -9.06 0.31
CA LEU A 4 -11.01 -7.93 -0.03
C LEU A 4 -11.70 -6.57 0.15
N ARG A 5 -13.03 -6.53 -0.01
CA ARG A 5 -13.82 -5.28 0.01
C ARG A 5 -14.22 -4.88 1.43
N SER A 6 -14.12 -5.78 2.41
CA SER A 6 -14.53 -5.58 3.80
C SER A 6 -13.43 -5.01 4.70
N GLY A 7 -12.22 -4.73 4.18
CA GLY A 7 -11.11 -4.17 4.98
C GLY A 7 -10.62 -5.08 6.11
N ASN A 8 -11.02 -6.36 6.12
CA ASN A 8 -10.61 -7.28 7.17
C ASN A 8 -9.20 -7.82 6.83
N LEU A 9 -8.21 -7.16 7.41
CA LEU A 9 -6.79 -7.39 7.21
C LEU A 9 -6.17 -8.26 8.32
N ASP A 10 -7.00 -8.87 9.18
CA ASP A 10 -6.56 -9.79 10.21
C ASP A 10 -6.15 -11.13 9.58
N ASN A 11 -4.88 -11.50 9.78
CA ASN A 11 -4.25 -12.72 9.27
C ASN A 11 -4.41 -12.92 7.73
N PRO A 12 -3.85 -12.02 6.91
CA PRO A 12 -3.97 -12.06 5.46
C PRO A 12 -3.28 -13.30 4.87
N SER A 13 -4.01 -14.07 4.06
CA SER A 13 -3.39 -15.12 3.24
C SER A 13 -2.35 -14.55 2.27
N ASP A 14 -1.34 -15.32 1.90
CA ASP A 14 -0.32 -14.89 0.93
C ASP A 14 -0.93 -14.45 -0.41
N ASN A 15 -1.99 -15.13 -0.87
CA ASN A 15 -2.72 -14.73 -2.07
C ASN A 15 -3.34 -13.33 -1.96
N MET A 16 -3.84 -12.97 -0.77
CA MET A 16 -4.39 -11.63 -0.51
C MET A 16 -3.28 -10.58 -0.51
N LYS A 17 -2.11 -10.88 0.11
CA LYS A 17 -0.94 -9.98 0.07
C LYS A 17 -0.47 -9.75 -1.36
N CYS A 18 -0.36 -10.81 -2.14
CA CYS A 18 0.05 -10.72 -3.54
C CYS A 18 -1.00 -10.05 -4.43
N PHE A 19 -2.29 -10.19 -4.12
CA PHE A 19 -3.33 -9.43 -4.82
C PHE A 19 -3.13 -7.93 -4.62
N HIS A 20 -2.83 -7.47 -3.41
CA HIS A 20 -2.56 -6.06 -3.15
C HIS A 20 -1.31 -5.58 -3.90
N ARG A 21 -0.23 -6.38 -3.91
CA ARG A 21 0.93 -6.10 -4.77
C ARG A 21 0.51 -5.92 -6.24
N CYS A 22 -0.27 -6.85 -6.79
CA CYS A 22 -0.73 -6.79 -8.18
C CYS A 22 -1.55 -5.52 -8.46
N VAL A 23 -2.40 -5.12 -7.52
CA VAL A 23 -3.17 -3.86 -7.62
C VAL A 23 -2.24 -2.64 -7.61
N LEU A 24 -1.25 -2.58 -6.70
CA LEU A 24 -0.27 -1.49 -6.67
C LEU A 24 0.57 -1.43 -7.97
N GLU A 25 0.97 -2.58 -8.50
CA GLU A 25 1.67 -2.66 -9.79
C GLU A 25 0.80 -2.18 -10.95
N LYS A 26 -0.48 -2.57 -10.99
CA LYS A 26 -1.43 -2.07 -12.00
C LYS A 26 -1.69 -0.57 -11.90
N MET A 27 -1.64 -0.01 -10.69
CA MET A 27 -1.74 1.44 -10.48
C MET A 27 -0.43 2.18 -10.79
N GLY A 28 0.65 1.46 -11.10
CA GLY A 28 1.97 2.04 -11.33
C GLY A 28 2.63 2.59 -10.06
N ILE A 29 2.12 2.24 -8.88
CA ILE A 29 2.65 2.67 -7.58
C ILE A 29 3.82 1.79 -7.17
N MET A 30 3.86 0.55 -7.63
CA MET A 30 4.89 -0.42 -7.29
C MET A 30 5.42 -1.10 -8.55
N LYS A 31 6.68 -1.46 -8.54
CA LYS A 31 7.30 -2.32 -9.55
C LYS A 31 8.34 -3.20 -8.88
N GLU A 32 8.25 -4.51 -9.05
CA GLU A 32 9.23 -5.48 -8.51
C GLU A 32 9.44 -5.30 -6.99
N GLY A 33 8.35 -5.13 -6.24
CA GLY A 33 8.40 -4.96 -4.79
C GLY A 33 8.90 -3.59 -4.30
N LYS A 34 9.20 -2.65 -5.21
CA LYS A 34 9.62 -1.28 -4.87
C LYS A 34 8.52 -0.28 -5.18
N LEU A 35 8.26 0.62 -4.24
CA LEU A 35 7.35 1.73 -4.46
C LEU A 35 7.98 2.79 -5.36
N LEU A 36 7.16 3.42 -6.19
CA LEU A 36 7.52 4.48 -7.12
C LEU A 36 6.98 5.80 -6.59
N ASP A 37 7.82 6.53 -5.86
CA ASP A 37 7.48 7.78 -5.16
C ASP A 37 6.80 8.82 -6.08
N GLU A 38 7.23 8.89 -7.34
CA GLU A 38 6.67 9.81 -8.34
C GLU A 38 5.17 9.60 -8.57
N LYS A 39 4.73 8.33 -8.66
CA LYS A 39 3.32 7.98 -8.90
C LYS A 39 2.45 8.13 -7.67
N VAL A 40 3.03 7.98 -6.49
CA VAL A 40 2.32 8.18 -5.23
C VAL A 40 1.92 9.64 -5.06
N GLY A 41 2.81 10.58 -5.39
CA GLY A 41 2.51 12.01 -5.37
C GLY A 41 1.37 12.40 -6.30
N GLU A 42 1.31 11.84 -7.51
CA GLU A 42 0.20 12.06 -8.46
C GLU A 42 -1.15 11.59 -7.92
N ILE A 43 -1.18 10.46 -7.21
CA ILE A 43 -2.40 9.91 -6.62
C ILE A 43 -2.88 10.79 -5.46
N PHE A 44 -1.96 11.24 -4.61
CA PHE A 44 -2.31 12.09 -3.47
C PHE A 44 -2.63 13.53 -3.84
N ASN A 45 -2.19 14.03 -5.01
CA ASN A 45 -2.58 15.36 -5.50
C ASN A 45 -4.11 15.54 -5.64
N LYS A 46 -4.87 14.45 -5.74
CA LYS A 46 -6.34 14.47 -5.80
C LYS A 46 -7.00 14.40 -4.41
N ASN A 47 -6.20 14.28 -3.35
CA ASN A 47 -6.68 14.15 -1.98
C ASN A 47 -6.62 15.50 -1.27
N GLN A 48 -7.69 15.89 -0.57
CA GLN A 48 -7.74 17.13 0.21
C GLN A 48 -6.74 17.14 1.38
N ASN A 49 -6.31 15.95 1.82
CA ASN A 49 -5.35 15.78 2.92
C ASN A 49 -3.98 15.27 2.41
N LYS A 50 -3.54 15.77 1.26
CA LYS A 50 -2.31 15.36 0.57
C LYS A 50 -1.09 15.35 1.48
N ASP A 51 -0.90 16.39 2.30
CA ASP A 51 0.30 16.53 3.12
C ASP A 51 0.37 15.46 4.21
N ASN A 52 -0.76 15.15 4.85
CA ASN A 52 -0.86 14.05 5.80
C ASN A 52 -0.61 12.70 5.10
N ALA A 53 -1.25 12.47 3.95
CA ALA A 53 -1.06 11.23 3.18
C ALA A 53 0.41 11.02 2.74
N LEU A 54 1.09 12.10 2.34
CA LEU A 54 2.50 12.06 1.92
C LEU A 54 3.44 11.86 3.13
N HIS A 55 3.11 12.45 4.28
CA HIS A 55 3.83 12.23 5.53
C HIS A 55 3.75 10.75 5.94
N THR A 56 2.55 10.21 6.08
CA THR A 56 2.32 8.79 6.39
C THR A 56 3.00 7.88 5.37
N TYR A 57 2.92 8.21 4.07
CA TYR A 57 3.61 7.44 3.05
C TYR A 57 5.13 7.40 3.25
N ASN A 58 5.76 8.53 3.57
CA ASN A 58 7.21 8.58 3.79
C ASN A 58 7.64 7.76 5.01
N GLU A 59 6.79 7.66 6.03
CA GLU A 59 7.02 6.78 7.18
C GLU A 59 6.89 5.30 6.78
N CYS A 60 5.85 4.98 6.00
CA CYS A 60 5.49 3.61 5.65
C CYS A 60 6.31 3.00 4.51
N LYS A 61 6.84 3.80 3.58
CA LYS A 61 7.54 3.30 2.37
C LYS A 61 8.83 2.53 2.66
N THR A 62 9.35 2.66 3.88
CA THR A 62 10.57 1.98 4.34
C THR A 62 10.30 0.56 4.86
N MET A 63 9.02 0.19 5.02
CA MET A 63 8.61 -1.13 5.51
C MET A 63 9.07 -2.23 4.55
N LYS A 64 9.64 -3.31 5.12
CA LYS A 64 10.04 -4.50 4.37
C LYS A 64 9.39 -5.77 4.93
N GLY A 65 8.89 -6.58 4.02
CA GLY A 65 8.35 -7.91 4.30
C GLY A 65 9.36 -9.02 4.08
N THR A 66 8.92 -10.26 4.31
CA THR A 66 9.71 -11.47 3.97
C THR A 66 9.82 -11.69 2.46
N ASN A 67 8.91 -11.11 1.68
CA ASN A 67 8.91 -11.09 0.21
C ASN A 67 8.20 -9.82 -0.31
N ASP A 68 8.12 -9.65 -1.63
CA ASP A 68 7.50 -8.47 -2.26
C ASP A 68 6.02 -8.32 -1.92
N CYS A 69 5.27 -9.42 -1.83
CA CYS A 69 3.85 -9.39 -1.48
C CYS A 69 3.66 -8.93 -0.02
N ASP A 70 4.49 -9.44 0.89
CA ASP A 70 4.49 -9.05 2.30
C ASP A 70 4.94 -7.59 2.48
N THR A 71 5.89 -7.13 1.68
CA THR A 71 6.33 -5.72 1.63
C THR A 71 5.18 -4.81 1.22
N ALA A 72 4.52 -5.11 0.09
CA ALA A 72 3.34 -4.37 -0.39
C ALA A 72 2.24 -4.32 0.68
N PHE A 73 1.96 -5.45 1.31
CA PHE A 73 0.92 -5.54 2.33
C PHE A 73 1.27 -4.73 3.58
N LYS A 74 2.51 -4.81 4.08
CA LYS A 74 2.95 -4.03 5.25
C LYS A 74 2.88 -2.52 5.01
N VAL A 75 3.22 -2.06 3.82
CA VAL A 75 3.11 -0.64 3.46
C VAL A 75 1.65 -0.20 3.51
N ILE A 76 0.73 -0.97 2.90
CA ILE A 76 -0.71 -0.66 2.92
C ILE A 76 -1.26 -0.65 4.36
N MET A 77 -0.90 -1.64 5.17
CA MET A 77 -1.30 -1.69 6.59
C MET A 77 -0.80 -0.49 7.39
N CYS A 78 0.43 -0.04 7.12
CA CYS A 78 0.99 1.12 7.78
C CYS A 78 0.22 2.39 7.38
N MET A 79 -0.12 2.54 6.09
CA MET A 79 -0.91 3.66 5.60
C MET A 79 -2.34 3.66 6.14
N ASP A 80 -2.99 2.50 6.22
CA ASP A 80 -4.33 2.34 6.78
C ASP A 80 -4.37 2.78 8.25
N LYS A 81 -3.38 2.34 9.05
CA LYS A 81 -3.23 2.76 10.45
C LYS A 81 -2.93 4.25 10.63
N GLY A 82 -2.13 4.84 9.74
CA GLY A 82 -1.79 6.27 9.80
C GLY A 82 -2.88 7.19 9.23
N SER A 83 -3.92 6.63 8.61
CA SER A 83 -5.10 7.38 8.14
C SER A 83 -6.22 7.48 9.18
N MET A 84 -6.02 6.89 10.37
CA MET A 84 -6.95 6.92 11.52
C MET A 84 -6.59 8.03 12.51
#